data_AF-A0A7Y6PU08-F1
#
_entry.id   AF-A0A7Y6PU08-F1
#
_cell.length_a   1.000
_cell.length_b   1.000
_cell.length_c   1.000
_cell.angle_alpha   90.00
_cell.angle_beta   90.00
_cell.angle_gamma   90.00
#
_symmetry.space_group_name_H-M   'P 1'
#
loop_
_entity.id
_entity.type
_entity.pdbx_description
1 polymer ?
#
loop_
_entity_poly.entity_id
_entity_poly.type
_entity_poly.pdbx_seq_one_letter_code
_entity_poly.pdbx_strand_id
1 'polypeptide(L)'
;MRCLIFCGAVACLVVAGCSKREPAGSSVADEEQRIREIDATWSRELHARNLDAVMTNYDDHAVFLTPNRPIIEGKAKIREWFATQMERPDYAPTFAPTKIVVARSRDIAYELGTYQLIITNAEGNQVTITGKHLVSWEKRDGHWKVTAESINGDAPPTAR
;
A
#
# COMPACT_ATOMS: atom_id res chain seq x y z
N MET A 1 3.78 -73.21 -47.55
CA MET A 1 4.54 -71.96 -47.54
C MET A 1 3.66 -70.86 -46.98
N ARG A 2 4.10 -70.22 -45.89
CA ARG A 2 3.38 -69.21 -45.10
C ARG A 2 3.49 -67.84 -45.79
N CYS A 3 2.37 -67.14 -45.96
CA CYS A 3 2.36 -65.72 -46.34
C CYS A 3 2.09 -64.90 -45.08
N LEU A 4 3.08 -64.12 -44.63
CA LEU A 4 3.06 -63.31 -43.42
C LEU A 4 2.39 -61.95 -43.72
N ILE A 5 1.32 -61.63 -42.97
CA ILE A 5 0.67 -60.32 -42.96
C ILE A 5 1.45 -59.40 -42.03
N PHE A 6 2.02 -58.32 -42.57
CA PHE A 6 2.73 -57.30 -41.80
C PHE A 6 1.72 -56.26 -41.30
N CYS A 7 1.30 -56.37 -40.05
CA CYS A 7 0.43 -55.39 -39.38
C CYS A 7 1.32 -54.29 -38.78
N GLY A 8 1.52 -53.19 -39.51
CA GLY A 8 2.28 -52.04 -39.04
C GLY A 8 1.44 -51.18 -38.09
N ALA A 9 1.62 -51.35 -36.78
CA ALA A 9 1.03 -50.49 -35.77
C ALA A 9 1.80 -49.17 -35.68
N VAL A 10 1.18 -48.06 -36.12
CA VAL A 10 1.68 -46.70 -35.88
C VAL A 10 1.34 -46.33 -34.44
N ALA A 11 2.34 -46.32 -33.57
CA ALA A 11 2.21 -45.84 -32.20
C ALA A 11 2.20 -44.31 -32.20
N CYS A 12 1.02 -43.70 -32.07
CA CYS A 12 0.89 -42.28 -31.74
C CYS A 12 1.37 -42.05 -30.29
N LEU A 13 2.57 -41.50 -30.12
CA LEU A 13 2.99 -40.90 -28.86
C LEU A 13 2.14 -39.64 -28.63
N VAL A 14 1.08 -39.76 -27.83
CA VAL A 14 0.36 -38.62 -27.29
C VAL A 14 1.25 -38.01 -26.22
N VAL A 15 1.99 -36.95 -26.56
CA VAL A 15 2.67 -36.12 -25.57
C VAL A 15 1.57 -35.42 -24.78
N ALA A 16 1.22 -35.98 -23.62
CA ALA A 16 0.40 -35.32 -22.63
C ALA A 16 1.18 -34.08 -22.14
N GLY A 17 0.96 -32.96 -22.81
CA GLY A 17 1.44 -31.66 -22.36
C GLY A 17 0.79 -31.37 -21.02
N CYS A 18 1.53 -31.65 -19.93
CA CYS A 18 1.29 -30.98 -18.66
C CYS A 18 1.45 -29.49 -18.91
N SER A 19 0.35 -28.84 -19.31
CA SER A 19 0.20 -27.41 -19.08
C SER A 19 0.30 -27.26 -17.58
N LYS A 20 1.50 -26.95 -17.09
CA LYS A 20 1.67 -26.40 -15.75
C LYS A 20 0.76 -25.19 -15.74
N ARG A 21 -0.42 -25.35 -15.15
CA ARG A 21 -1.32 -24.25 -14.85
C ARG A 21 -0.48 -23.41 -13.89
N GLU A 22 0.16 -22.36 -14.41
CA GLU A 22 0.75 -21.34 -13.56
C GLU A 22 -0.33 -20.98 -12.54
N PRO A 23 0.02 -20.83 -11.24
CA PRO A 23 -0.93 -20.33 -10.28
C PRO A 23 -1.52 -19.08 -10.92
N ALA A 24 -2.85 -19.05 -11.10
CA ALA A 24 -3.49 -17.85 -11.60
C ALA A 24 -3.05 -16.75 -10.64
N GLY A 25 -2.20 -15.82 -11.13
CA GLY A 25 -1.73 -14.71 -10.31
C GLY A 25 -2.94 -14.02 -9.70
N SER A 26 -2.76 -13.43 -8.52
CA SER A 26 -3.78 -12.65 -7.82
C SER A 26 -4.51 -11.71 -8.79
N SER A 27 -5.83 -11.64 -8.62
CA SER A 27 -6.68 -10.74 -9.39
C SER A 27 -6.49 -9.30 -8.91
N VAL A 28 -6.94 -8.33 -9.71
CA VAL A 28 -6.97 -6.91 -9.32
C VAL A 28 -7.76 -6.71 -8.01
N ALA A 29 -8.84 -7.46 -7.81
CA ALA A 29 -9.65 -7.39 -6.60
C ALA A 29 -8.91 -7.95 -5.38
N ASP A 30 -8.18 -9.06 -5.55
CA ASP A 30 -7.39 -9.64 -4.45
C ASP A 30 -6.28 -8.69 -3.99
N GLU A 31 -5.67 -7.98 -4.94
CA GLU A 31 -4.63 -7.00 -4.64
C GLU A 31 -5.18 -5.72 -3.99
N GLU A 32 -6.36 -5.26 -4.42
CA GLU A 32 -7.04 -4.14 -3.78
C GLU A 32 -7.38 -4.46 -2.32
N GLN A 33 -7.96 -5.64 -2.08
CA GLN A 33 -8.26 -6.12 -0.73
C GLN A 33 -6.99 -6.24 0.13
N ARG A 34 -5.88 -6.70 -0.45
CA ARG A 34 -4.59 -6.77 0.25
C ARG A 34 -4.09 -5.39 0.67
N ILE A 35 -4.17 -4.38 -0.18
CA ILE A 35 -3.80 -3.00 0.18
C ILE A 35 -4.69 -2.49 1.31
N ARG A 36 -6.00 -2.74 1.24
CA ARG A 36 -6.95 -2.36 2.29
C ARG A 36 -6.61 -2.97 3.66
N GLU A 37 -6.17 -4.22 3.69
CA GLU A 37 -5.74 -4.91 4.92
C GLU A 37 -4.41 -4.36 5.48
N ILE A 38 -3.47 -4.03 4.58
CA ILE A 38 -2.22 -3.37 4.94
C ILE A 38 -2.51 -2.01 5.56
N ASP A 39 -3.34 -1.17 4.92
CA ASP A 39 -3.70 0.16 5.42
C ASP A 39 -4.42 0.07 6.79
N ALA A 40 -5.38 -0.84 6.94
CA ALA A 40 -6.08 -1.01 8.22
C ALA A 40 -5.11 -1.40 9.35
N THR A 41 -4.12 -2.25 9.06
CA THR A 41 -3.07 -2.59 10.01
C THR A 41 -2.15 -1.40 10.26
N TRP A 42 -1.74 -0.69 9.21
CA TRP A 42 -0.87 0.47 9.29
C TRP A 42 -1.46 1.59 10.15
N SER A 43 -2.73 1.92 9.94
CA SER A 43 -3.49 2.87 10.75
C SER A 43 -3.55 2.47 12.22
N ARG A 44 -3.76 1.18 12.51
CA ARG A 44 -3.74 0.66 13.89
C ARG A 44 -2.38 0.78 14.55
N GLU A 45 -1.29 0.44 13.83
CA GLU A 45 0.07 0.57 14.36
C GLU A 45 0.48 2.02 14.59
N LEU A 46 0.01 2.94 13.72
CA LEU A 46 0.19 4.38 13.91
C LEU A 46 -0.52 4.87 15.17
N HIS A 47 -1.76 4.43 15.40
CA HIS A 47 -2.50 4.73 16.63
C HIS A 47 -1.83 4.13 17.88
N ALA A 48 -1.28 2.92 17.76
CA ALA A 48 -0.50 2.26 18.81
C ALA A 48 0.91 2.87 18.99
N ARG A 49 1.27 3.87 18.17
CA ARG A 49 2.57 4.57 18.20
C ARG A 49 3.75 3.62 17.99
N ASN A 50 3.53 2.56 17.23
CA ASN A 50 4.54 1.56 16.87
C ASN A 50 5.27 1.99 15.59
N LEU A 51 6.24 2.89 15.74
CA LEU A 51 6.97 3.47 14.62
C LEU A 51 7.69 2.43 13.76
N ASP A 52 8.20 1.36 14.36
CA ASP A 52 8.87 0.29 13.61
C ASP A 52 7.91 -0.42 12.67
N ALA A 53 6.71 -0.78 13.15
CA ALA A 53 5.69 -1.40 12.32
C ALA A 53 5.16 -0.45 11.23
N VAL A 54 4.93 0.83 11.57
CA VAL A 54 4.56 1.88 10.59
C VAL A 54 5.58 1.94 9.46
N MET A 55 6.87 1.95 9.79
CA MET A 55 7.91 2.08 8.77
C MET A 55 8.09 0.84 7.91
N THR A 56 7.56 -0.34 8.28
CA THR A 56 7.63 -1.51 7.40
C THR A 56 6.89 -1.31 6.06
N ASN A 57 5.89 -0.42 6.02
CA ASN A 57 5.07 -0.19 4.83
C ASN A 57 5.75 0.69 3.77
N TYR A 58 6.72 1.52 4.15
CA TYR A 58 7.39 2.42 3.20
C TYR A 58 8.52 1.74 2.43
N ASP A 59 8.58 2.08 1.14
CA ASP A 59 9.77 1.92 0.29
C ASP A 59 10.91 2.82 0.79
N ASP A 60 12.16 2.42 0.58
CA ASP A 60 13.32 3.16 1.08
C ASP A 60 13.45 4.57 0.44
N HIS A 61 12.97 4.72 -0.79
CA HIS A 61 12.96 5.97 -1.56
C HIS A 61 11.60 6.68 -1.54
N ALA A 62 10.70 6.29 -0.63
CA ALA A 62 9.38 6.90 -0.55
C ALA A 62 9.45 8.41 -0.32
N VAL A 63 8.47 9.14 -0.84
CA VAL A 63 8.31 10.58 -0.62
C VAL A 63 7.05 10.90 0.16
N PHE A 64 7.09 11.91 1.02
CA PHE A 64 5.93 12.35 1.79
C PHE A 64 5.66 13.84 1.63
N LEU A 65 4.49 14.16 1.10
CA LEU A 65 4.00 15.50 0.84
C LEU A 65 3.08 15.93 1.98
N THR A 66 3.68 16.56 2.99
CA THR A 66 2.94 17.08 4.15
C THR A 66 2.62 18.58 3.98
N PRO A 67 1.53 19.08 4.59
CA PRO A 67 1.16 20.49 4.48
C PRO A 67 2.24 21.44 4.98
N ASN A 68 2.40 22.57 4.27
CA ASN A 68 3.25 23.70 4.66
C ASN A 68 4.74 23.33 4.84
N ARG A 69 5.23 22.33 4.10
CA ARG A 69 6.63 21.90 4.11
C ARG A 69 7.08 21.48 2.69
N PRO A 70 8.38 21.54 2.38
CA PRO A 70 8.94 20.84 1.23
C PRO A 70 8.66 19.33 1.30
N ILE A 71 8.78 18.66 0.16
CA ILE A 71 8.67 17.20 0.06
C ILE A 71 9.72 16.56 0.96
N ILE A 72 9.30 15.58 1.78
CA ILE A 72 10.19 14.77 2.60
C ILE A 72 10.62 13.57 1.75
N GLU A 73 11.91 13.44 1.47
CA GLU A 73 12.45 12.39 0.61
C GLU A 73 13.17 11.30 1.40
N GLY A 74 12.76 10.06 1.21
CA GLY A 74 13.37 8.86 1.77
C GLY A 74 12.78 8.43 3.11
N LYS A 75 12.72 7.11 3.30
CA LYS A 75 12.14 6.45 4.48
C LYS A 75 12.73 6.92 5.81
N ALA A 76 14.03 7.20 5.84
CA ALA A 76 14.70 7.68 7.06
C ALA A 76 14.13 9.04 7.52
N LYS A 77 13.97 10.01 6.61
CA LYS A 77 13.41 11.33 6.94
C LYS A 77 11.91 11.27 7.24
N ILE A 78 11.19 10.36 6.59
CA ILE A 78 9.78 10.08 6.91
C ILE A 78 9.67 9.53 8.35
N ARG A 79 10.55 8.60 8.73
CA ARG A 79 10.59 8.07 10.11
C ARG A 79 10.86 9.16 11.14
N GLU A 80 11.83 10.05 10.89
CA GLU A 80 12.13 11.20 11.75
C GLU A 80 10.91 12.13 11.90
N TRP A 81 10.17 12.36 10.82
CA TRP A 81 8.95 13.15 10.85
C TRP A 81 7.89 12.51 11.74
N PHE A 82 7.61 11.22 11.60
CA PHE A 82 6.66 10.51 12.46
C PHE A 82 7.12 10.48 13.91
N ALA A 83 8.41 10.24 14.18
CA ALA A 83 8.96 10.29 15.53
C ALA A 83 8.68 11.64 16.19
N THR A 84 8.96 12.74 15.47
CA THR A 84 8.66 14.11 15.94
C THR A 84 7.17 14.32 16.18
N GLN A 85 6.28 13.83 15.30
CA GLN A 85 4.84 13.96 15.52
C GLN A 85 4.38 13.14 16.74
N MET A 86 4.92 11.94 16.92
CA MET A 86 4.62 11.08 18.05
C MET A 86 5.12 11.66 19.38
N GLU A 87 6.06 12.61 19.45
CA GLU A 87 6.37 13.27 20.73
C GLU A 87 5.16 13.99 21.34
N ARG A 88 4.19 14.36 20.49
CA ARG A 88 2.95 14.98 20.92
C ARG A 88 1.99 13.93 21.50
N PRO A 89 1.50 14.10 22.74
CA PRO A 89 0.62 13.13 23.40
C PRO A 89 -0.77 13.06 22.74
N ASP A 90 -1.19 14.16 22.13
CA ASP A 90 -2.44 14.37 21.40
C ASP A 90 -2.41 13.87 19.95
N TYR A 91 -1.24 13.51 19.41
CA TYR A 91 -1.12 13.05 18.02
C TYR A 91 -1.76 11.67 17.83
N ALA A 92 -2.98 11.69 17.30
CA ALA A 92 -3.80 10.52 17.01
C ALA A 92 -4.43 10.63 15.62
N PRO A 93 -3.65 10.46 14.54
CA PRO A 93 -4.19 10.45 13.19
C PRO A 93 -5.01 9.18 12.93
N THR A 94 -6.06 9.31 12.14
CA THR A 94 -6.84 8.19 11.62
C THR A 94 -6.98 8.35 10.11
N PHE A 95 -6.74 7.26 9.39
CA PHE A 95 -6.86 7.18 7.94
C PHE A 95 -7.94 6.16 7.58
N ALA A 96 -8.71 6.46 6.53
CA ALA A 96 -9.74 5.57 6.03
C ALA A 96 -9.75 5.57 4.49
N PRO A 97 -9.32 4.47 3.83
CA PRO A 97 -9.35 4.34 2.39
C PRO A 97 -10.80 4.37 1.85
N THR A 98 -11.13 5.33 1.00
CA THR A 98 -12.43 5.39 0.31
C THR A 98 -12.38 4.80 -1.08
N LYS A 99 -11.19 4.76 -1.70
CA LYS A 99 -10.97 4.21 -3.03
C LYS A 99 -9.55 3.68 -3.15
N ILE A 100 -9.41 2.46 -3.64
CA ILE A 100 -8.13 1.89 -4.05
C ILE A 100 -8.27 1.46 -5.50
N VAL A 101 -7.30 1.83 -6.34
CA VAL A 101 -7.25 1.44 -7.76
C VAL A 101 -5.92 0.77 -8.03
N VAL A 102 -5.99 -0.51 -8.32
CA VAL A 102 -4.84 -1.32 -8.73
C VAL A 102 -4.77 -1.35 -10.25
N ALA A 103 -3.58 -1.11 -10.81
CA ALA A 103 -3.37 -1.23 -12.25
C ALA A 103 -3.56 -2.68 -12.73
N ARG A 104 -3.91 -2.88 -14.01
CA ARG A 104 -4.07 -4.23 -14.60
C ARG A 104 -2.80 -5.08 -14.50
N SER A 105 -1.64 -4.42 -14.53
CA SER A 105 -0.32 -5.03 -14.30
C SER A 105 -0.14 -5.57 -12.88
N ARG A 106 -0.89 -5.05 -11.89
CA ARG A 106 -0.86 -5.44 -10.47
C ARG A 106 0.48 -5.17 -9.77
N ASP A 107 1.23 -4.20 -10.28
CA ASP A 107 2.54 -3.74 -9.79
C ASP A 107 2.48 -2.31 -9.20
N ILE A 108 1.48 -1.52 -9.57
CA ILE A 108 1.21 -0.18 -9.02
C ILE A 108 -0.26 -0.03 -8.64
N ALA A 109 -0.51 0.76 -7.62
CA ALA A 109 -1.85 1.19 -7.23
C ALA A 109 -1.81 2.61 -6.67
N TYR A 110 -2.97 3.26 -6.65
CA TYR A 110 -3.17 4.43 -5.81
C TYR A 110 -4.37 4.23 -4.89
N GLU A 111 -4.28 4.85 -3.74
CA GLU A 111 -5.34 4.94 -2.74
C GLU A 111 -5.71 6.41 -2.53
N LEU A 112 -7.00 6.66 -2.36
CA LEU A 112 -7.54 7.92 -1.86
C LEU A 112 -8.37 7.62 -0.62
N GLY A 113 -8.38 8.54 0.32
CA GLY A 113 -9.21 8.40 1.50
C GLY A 113 -9.35 9.68 2.30
N THR A 114 -9.99 9.52 3.45
CA THR A 114 -10.15 10.60 4.42
C THR A 114 -9.15 10.44 5.55
N TYR A 115 -8.77 11.58 6.11
CA TYR A 115 -7.84 11.70 7.20
C TYR A 115 -8.45 12.60 8.28
N GLN A 116 -8.29 12.20 9.53
CA GLN A 116 -8.56 13.06 10.68
C GLN A 116 -7.36 13.08 11.61
N LEU A 117 -7.02 14.26 12.10
CA LEU A 117 -6.00 14.45 13.12
C LEU A 117 -6.55 15.32 14.24
N ILE A 118 -6.50 14.77 15.45
CA ILE A 118 -6.75 15.51 16.66
C ILE A 118 -5.42 16.09 17.13
N ILE A 119 -5.40 17.39 17.43
CA ILE A 119 -4.25 18.07 18.02
C ILE A 119 -4.65 19.20 18.97
N THR A 120 -3.77 19.53 19.90
CA THR A 120 -3.77 20.78 20.65
C THR A 120 -3.13 21.88 19.80
N ASN A 121 -3.81 23.01 19.66
CA ASN A 121 -3.33 24.19 18.96
C ASN A 121 -2.47 25.10 19.87
N ALA A 122 -1.97 26.22 19.34
CA ALA A 122 -1.12 27.14 20.09
C ALA A 122 -1.83 27.79 21.30
N GLU A 123 -3.15 27.94 21.23
CA GLU A 123 -3.97 28.45 22.34
C GLU A 123 -4.31 27.39 23.40
N GLY A 124 -3.84 26.15 23.25
CA GLY A 124 -4.11 25.05 24.19
C GLY A 124 -5.46 24.36 23.99
N ASN A 125 -6.20 24.71 22.93
CA ASN A 125 -7.48 24.08 22.60
C ASN A 125 -7.27 22.82 21.77
N GLN A 126 -8.05 21.78 22.04
CA GLN A 126 -8.11 20.60 21.19
C GLN A 126 -8.91 20.93 19.93
N VAL A 127 -8.31 20.70 18.77
CA VAL A 127 -8.91 20.92 17.45
C VAL A 127 -8.81 19.62 16.62
N THR A 128 -9.84 19.39 15.81
CA THR A 128 -9.85 18.29 14.84
C THR A 128 -9.59 18.85 13.46
N ILE A 129 -8.52 18.40 12.82
CA ILE A 129 -8.22 18.66 11.42
C ILE A 129 -8.83 17.52 10.60
N THR A 130 -9.75 17.85 9.71
CA THR A 130 -10.27 16.92 8.70
C THR A 130 -9.59 17.20 7.36
N GLY A 131 -9.30 16.12 6.63
CA GLY A 131 -8.67 16.20 5.34
C GLY A 131 -8.81 14.92 4.53
N LYS A 132 -7.95 14.84 3.53
CA LYS A 132 -7.86 13.72 2.60
C LYS A 132 -6.42 13.34 2.39
N HIS A 133 -6.23 12.09 1.97
CA HIS A 133 -4.93 11.54 1.69
C HIS A 133 -4.87 10.89 0.31
N LEU A 134 -3.65 10.76 -0.19
CA LEU A 134 -3.30 9.97 -1.36
C LEU A 134 -2.11 9.09 -0.98
N VAL A 135 -2.20 7.80 -1.27
CA VAL A 135 -1.06 6.87 -1.16
C VAL A 135 -0.80 6.25 -2.53
N SER A 136 0.43 6.34 -3.00
CA SER A 136 0.94 5.57 -4.13
C SER A 136 1.60 4.31 -3.59
N TRP A 137 1.22 3.17 -4.18
CA TRP A 137 1.72 1.85 -3.81
C TRP A 137 2.44 1.22 -4.99
N GLU A 138 3.60 0.63 -4.77
CA GLU A 138 4.26 -0.24 -5.74
C GLU A 138 4.60 -1.60 -5.12
N LYS A 139 4.53 -2.65 -5.93
CA LYS A 139 4.90 -3.99 -5.49
C LYS A 139 6.42 -4.17 -5.63
N ARG A 140 7.08 -4.40 -4.49
CA ARG A 140 8.51 -4.72 -4.37
C ARG A 140 8.65 -6.14 -3.85
N ASP A 141 9.30 -7.01 -4.62
CA ASP A 141 9.52 -8.42 -4.25
C ASP A 141 8.24 -9.16 -3.82
N GLY A 142 7.11 -8.84 -4.45
CA GLY A 142 5.80 -9.45 -4.14
C GLY A 142 5.03 -8.75 -3.00
N HIS A 143 5.59 -7.73 -2.36
CA HIS A 143 4.99 -6.99 -1.26
C HIS A 143 4.64 -5.56 -1.68
N TRP A 144 3.45 -5.08 -1.33
CA TRP A 144 3.10 -3.67 -1.53
C TRP A 144 3.90 -2.77 -0.59
N LYS A 145 4.45 -1.70 -1.15
CA LYS A 145 5.16 -0.64 -0.42
C LYS A 145 4.62 0.71 -0.83
N VAL A 146 4.54 1.62 0.14
CA VAL A 146 4.23 3.04 -0.09
C VAL A 146 5.43 3.68 -0.77
N THR A 147 5.23 4.24 -1.96
CA THR A 147 6.26 4.99 -2.70
C THR A 147 6.03 6.49 -2.66
N ALA A 148 4.78 6.93 -2.48
CA ALA A 148 4.48 8.32 -2.16
C ALA A 148 3.27 8.39 -1.26
N GLU A 149 3.26 9.36 -0.36
CA GLU A 149 2.09 9.71 0.43
C GLU A 149 1.88 11.22 0.37
N SER A 150 0.62 11.65 0.41
CA SER A 150 0.26 13.03 0.64
C SER A 150 -0.92 13.11 1.58
N ILE A 151 -0.87 14.08 2.50
CA ILE A 151 -2.02 14.49 3.30
C ILE A 151 -2.29 15.97 3.09
N ASN A 152 -3.55 16.36 3.12
CA ASN A 152 -3.95 17.76 3.05
C ASN A 152 -5.23 17.99 3.84
N GLY A 153 -5.34 19.16 4.48
CA GLY A 153 -6.56 19.58 5.17
C GLY A 153 -7.61 20.10 4.19
N ASP A 154 -8.88 19.92 4.52
CA ASP A 154 -9.99 20.46 3.71
C ASP A 154 -10.29 21.94 4.00
N ALA A 155 -9.90 22.41 5.18
CA ALA A 155 -10.01 23.81 5.57
C ALA A 155 -8.70 24.57 5.30
N PRO A 156 -8.76 25.92 5.14
CA PRO A 156 -7.56 26.75 5.17
C PRO A 156 -6.73 26.43 6.43
N PRO A 157 -5.39 26.58 6.37
CA PRO A 157 -4.57 26.40 7.56
C PRO A 157 -5.11 27.26 8.69
N THR A 158 -5.46 26.66 9.82
CA THR A 158 -5.64 27.43 11.04
C THR A 158 -4.30 28.10 11.34
N ALA A 159 -4.32 29.43 11.55
CA ALA A 159 -3.10 30.16 11.90
C ALA A 159 -2.45 29.44 13.10
N ARG A 160 -1.17 29.10 12.93
CA ARG A 160 -0.35 28.53 14.01
C ARG A 160 0.12 29.61 14.95
#